data_AF-A0A971KIR0-F1
#
_entry.id   AF-A0A971KIR0-F1
#
_cell.length_a   1.000
_cell.length_b   1.000
_cell.length_c   1.000
_cell.angle_alpha   90.00
_cell.angle_beta   90.00
_cell.angle_gamma   90.00
#
_symmetry.space_group_name_H-M   'P 1'
#
loop_
_entity.id
_entity.type
_entity.pdbx_description
1 polymer ?
#
loop_
_entity_poly.entity_id
_entity_poly.type
_entity_poly.pdbx_seq_one_letter_code
_entity_poly.pdbx_strand_id
1 'polypeptide(L)'
;MQSNLFKNSLPETDELVAYRLAEPALKALAESWYLPEKALTAAFVESGKRLVVKLNGALLCAYKLSGKTKYIEISSDYTRFIPEGTEHKLVTGGAYRRIPLESIEDTAEYTSLLCEIAEAMILAIPKDFSCCHRYEACSDDGKCIHPDREFAMGCYYKRNLKSGQIFYGKNSKG
;
A
#
# COMPACT_ATOMS: atom_id res chain seq x y z
N MET A 1 22.37 -18.70 28.50
CA MET A 1 20.97 -18.29 28.34
C MET A 1 20.76 -17.90 26.89
N GLN A 2 20.42 -18.87 26.03
CA GLN A 2 20.21 -18.62 24.60
C GLN A 2 18.76 -18.14 24.43
N SER A 3 18.58 -16.87 24.09
CA SER A 3 17.29 -16.32 23.71
C SER A 3 16.97 -16.77 22.28
N ASN A 4 15.97 -17.64 22.16
CA ASN A 4 15.33 -17.99 20.91
C ASN A 4 14.66 -16.75 20.28
N LEU A 5 15.40 -16.03 19.45
CA LEU A 5 14.88 -15.08 18.48
C LEU A 5 14.44 -15.85 17.22
N PHE A 6 13.34 -16.59 17.31
CA PHE A 6 12.62 -16.97 16.10
C PHE A 6 11.96 -15.69 15.56
N LYS A 7 12.64 -15.03 14.63
CA LYS A 7 11.99 -14.14 13.67
C LYS A 7 10.89 -14.98 13.02
N ASN A 8 9.62 -14.64 13.25
CA ASN A 8 8.49 -15.21 12.52
C ASN A 8 8.64 -14.79 11.05
N SER A 9 9.41 -15.56 10.27
CA SER A 9 9.49 -15.40 8.83
C SER A 9 8.17 -15.88 8.22
N LEU A 10 7.65 -15.12 7.25
CA LEU A 10 6.48 -15.55 6.47
C LEU A 10 6.77 -16.92 5.83
N PRO A 11 5.79 -17.84 5.79
CA PRO A 11 6.00 -19.15 5.17
C PRO A 11 6.26 -18.99 3.67
N GLU A 12 7.21 -19.77 3.14
CA GLU A 12 7.54 -19.78 1.72
C GLU A 12 6.39 -20.45 0.95
N THR A 13 5.53 -19.62 0.38
CA THR A 13 4.25 -19.97 -0.27
C THR A 13 4.14 -19.24 -1.60
N ASP A 14 3.37 -19.78 -2.54
CA ASP A 14 3.09 -19.11 -3.82
C ASP A 14 2.50 -17.71 -3.60
N GLU A 15 1.67 -17.53 -2.57
CA GLU A 15 1.13 -16.24 -2.19
C GLU A 15 2.21 -15.25 -1.75
N LEU A 16 3.23 -15.70 -1.02
CA LEU A 16 4.38 -14.87 -0.65
C LEU A 16 5.23 -14.53 -1.88
N VAL A 17 5.44 -15.48 -2.80
CA VAL A 17 6.17 -15.25 -4.05
C VAL A 17 5.45 -14.20 -4.90
N ALA A 18 4.13 -14.32 -5.07
CA ALA A 18 3.30 -13.34 -5.76
C ALA A 18 3.41 -11.94 -5.15
N TYR A 19 3.30 -11.83 -3.82
CA TYR A 19 3.48 -10.54 -3.15
C TYR A 19 4.89 -9.96 -3.37
N ARG A 20 5.94 -10.78 -3.35
CA ARG A 20 7.32 -10.31 -3.59
C ARG A 20 7.52 -9.69 -4.97
N LEU A 21 6.66 -9.99 -5.95
CA LEU A 21 6.69 -9.35 -7.26
C LEU A 21 6.20 -7.89 -7.20
N ALA A 22 5.18 -7.60 -6.39
CA ALA A 22 4.62 -6.25 -6.22
C ALA A 22 5.24 -5.46 -5.05
N GLU A 23 5.84 -6.15 -4.07
CA GLU A 23 6.37 -5.57 -2.83
C GLU A 23 7.34 -4.41 -3.05
N PRO A 24 8.32 -4.47 -3.97
CA PRO A 24 9.24 -3.35 -4.19
C PRO A 24 8.53 -2.06 -4.61
N ALA A 25 7.53 -2.16 -5.51
CA ALA A 25 6.76 -1.02 -5.98
C ALA A 25 5.88 -0.43 -4.86
N LEU A 26 5.23 -1.29 -4.08
CA LEU A 26 4.42 -0.86 -2.93
C LEU A 26 5.27 -0.19 -1.83
N LYS A 27 6.46 -0.73 -1.53
CA LYS A 27 7.40 -0.12 -0.58
C LYS A 27 7.95 1.20 -1.10
N ALA A 28 8.30 1.28 -2.37
CA ALA A 28 8.75 2.52 -2.99
C ALA A 28 7.66 3.60 -2.93
N LEU A 29 6.40 3.23 -3.21
CA LEU A 29 5.26 4.13 -3.07
C LEU A 29 5.10 4.61 -1.62
N ALA A 30 5.10 3.69 -0.64
CA ALA A 30 4.98 4.02 0.77
C ALA A 30 6.10 4.95 1.25
N GLU A 31 7.34 4.69 0.86
CA GLU A 31 8.49 5.55 1.17
C GLU A 31 8.35 6.93 0.53
N SER A 32 7.92 6.98 -0.74
CA SER A 32 7.72 8.23 -1.47
C SER A 32 6.57 9.09 -0.89
N TRP A 33 5.67 8.49 -0.12
CA TRP A 33 4.60 9.14 0.64
C TRP A 33 4.97 9.38 2.11
N TYR A 34 6.21 9.07 2.48
CA TYR A 34 6.76 9.21 3.82
C TYR A 34 5.87 8.55 4.88
N LEU A 35 5.43 7.31 4.58
CA LEU A 35 4.62 6.53 5.50
C LEU A 35 5.50 5.89 6.60
N PRO A 36 4.94 5.62 7.80
CA PRO A 36 5.59 4.78 8.80
C PRO A 36 5.98 3.41 8.23
N GLU A 37 7.08 2.82 8.69
CA GLU A 37 7.53 1.49 8.25
C GLU A 37 6.45 0.41 8.43
N LYS A 38 5.70 0.49 9.54
CA LYS A 38 4.59 -0.41 9.85
C LYS A 38 3.30 -0.15 9.05
N ALA A 39 3.28 0.83 8.16
CA ALA A 39 2.07 1.18 7.41
C ALA A 39 1.70 0.11 6.38
N LEU A 40 2.68 -0.50 5.71
CA LEU A 40 2.47 -1.62 4.79
C LEU A 40 2.82 -2.92 5.50
N THR A 41 1.86 -3.82 5.65
CA THR A 41 2.06 -5.12 6.33
C THR A 41 1.55 -6.25 5.47
N ALA A 42 2.21 -7.40 5.55
CA ALA A 42 1.78 -8.63 4.91
C ALA A 42 1.76 -9.75 5.95
N ALA A 43 0.69 -10.55 5.95
CA ALA A 43 0.53 -11.67 6.86
C ALA A 43 -0.17 -12.85 6.17
N PHE A 44 0.34 -14.06 6.35
CA PHE A 44 -0.32 -15.26 5.87
C PHE A 44 -1.44 -15.67 6.83
N VAL A 45 -2.61 -15.99 6.27
CA VAL A 45 -3.80 -16.40 7.02
C VAL A 45 -4.09 -17.86 6.72
N GLU A 46 -3.79 -18.74 7.67
CA GLU A 46 -3.89 -20.20 7.53
C GLU A 46 -5.30 -20.67 7.17
N SER A 47 -6.33 -20.16 7.84
CA SER A 47 -7.72 -20.59 7.62
C SER A 47 -8.23 -20.33 6.19
N GLY A 48 -7.72 -19.27 5.55
CA GLY A 48 -8.03 -18.94 4.16
C GLY A 48 -6.96 -19.39 3.16
N LYS A 49 -5.82 -19.91 3.65
CA LYS A 49 -4.59 -20.16 2.89
C LYS A 49 -4.31 -19.03 1.91
N ARG A 50 -4.16 -17.82 2.43
CA ARG A 50 -4.00 -16.58 1.65
C ARG A 50 -3.02 -15.66 2.32
N LEU A 51 -2.29 -14.87 1.53
CA LEU A 51 -1.50 -13.76 2.06
C LEU A 51 -2.34 -12.48 2.01
N VAL A 52 -2.50 -11.81 3.15
CA VAL A 52 -3.22 -10.55 3.26
C VAL A 52 -2.23 -9.41 3.37
N VAL A 53 -2.35 -8.44 2.47
CA VAL A 53 -1.58 -7.19 2.48
C VAL A 53 -2.47 -6.05 2.94
N LYS A 54 -2.01 -5.29 3.93
CA LYS A 54 -2.72 -4.17 4.50
C LYS A 54 -1.92 -2.89 4.38
N LEU A 55 -2.63 -1.79 4.11
CA LEU A 55 -2.10 -0.44 4.19
C LEU A 55 -2.83 0.33 5.29
N ASN A 56 -2.06 0.81 6.26
CA ASN A 56 -2.56 1.49 7.45
C ASN A 56 -3.69 0.72 8.16
N GLY A 57 -3.53 -0.60 8.29
CA GLY A 57 -4.49 -1.50 8.93
C GLY A 57 -5.69 -1.93 8.06
N ALA A 58 -5.97 -1.24 6.95
CA ALA A 58 -7.02 -1.57 6.00
C ALA A 58 -6.54 -2.57 4.93
N LEU A 59 -7.42 -3.42 4.42
CA LEU A 59 -7.10 -4.37 3.35
C LEU A 59 -6.72 -3.60 2.08
N LEU A 60 -5.48 -3.79 1.61
CA LEU A 60 -5.06 -3.36 0.27
C LEU A 60 -5.42 -4.45 -0.74
N CYS A 61 -4.91 -5.65 -0.52
CA CYS A 61 -5.24 -6.83 -1.31
C CYS A 61 -5.02 -8.12 -0.53
N ALA A 62 -5.52 -9.24 -1.04
CA ALA A 62 -5.11 -10.56 -0.60
C ALA A 62 -4.82 -11.47 -1.80
N TYR A 63 -3.70 -12.19 -1.72
CA TYR A 63 -3.30 -13.21 -2.69
C TYR A 63 -3.80 -14.57 -2.23
N LYS A 64 -4.49 -15.29 -3.11
CA LYS A 64 -4.89 -16.68 -2.93
C LYS A 64 -4.40 -17.48 -4.13
N LEU A 65 -3.39 -18.33 -3.97
CA LEU A 65 -2.81 -19.11 -5.07
C LEU A 65 -2.79 -20.62 -4.82
N SER A 66 -2.99 -21.03 -3.58
CA SER A 66 -3.14 -22.43 -3.22
C SER A 66 -4.53 -22.98 -3.56
N GLY A 67 -4.57 -24.20 -4.10
CA GLY A 67 -5.82 -24.91 -4.43
C GLY A 67 -6.32 -24.67 -5.85
N LYS A 68 -7.61 -24.93 -6.10
CA LYS A 68 -8.19 -24.89 -7.46
C LYS A 68 -8.52 -23.48 -7.95
N THR A 69 -8.77 -22.55 -7.04
CA THR A 69 -9.18 -21.19 -7.40
C THR A 69 -8.10 -20.22 -6.94
N LYS A 70 -7.55 -19.49 -7.90
CA LYS A 70 -6.48 -18.53 -7.71
C LYS A 70 -6.97 -17.13 -8.03
N TYR A 71 -6.64 -16.15 -7.21
CA TYR A 71 -7.10 -14.76 -7.38
C TYR A 71 -6.31 -13.75 -6.55
N ILE A 72 -6.42 -12.49 -6.96
CA ILE A 72 -6.22 -11.32 -6.10
C ILE A 72 -7.59 -10.81 -5.65
N GLU A 73 -7.75 -10.58 -4.34
CA GLU A 73 -8.94 -9.98 -3.76
C GLU A 73 -8.67 -8.53 -3.35
N ILE A 74 -9.57 -7.60 -3.71
CA ILE A 74 -9.52 -6.18 -3.34
C ILE A 74 -10.89 -5.70 -2.83
N SER A 75 -10.94 -4.57 -2.10
CA SER A 75 -12.22 -3.95 -1.74
C SER A 75 -13.00 -3.49 -2.98
N SER A 76 -14.31 -3.68 -2.98
CA SER A 76 -15.22 -3.21 -4.04
C SER A 76 -15.18 -1.69 -4.23
N ASP A 77 -14.80 -0.93 -3.21
CA ASP A 77 -14.66 0.54 -3.27
C ASP A 77 -13.59 1.00 -4.28
N TYR A 78 -12.71 0.09 -4.68
CA TYR A 78 -11.57 0.36 -5.58
C TYR A 78 -11.73 -0.30 -6.96
N THR A 79 -12.93 -0.81 -7.27
CA THR A 79 -13.25 -1.40 -8.59
C THR A 79 -12.92 -0.51 -9.78
N ARG A 80 -13.04 0.81 -9.64
CA ARG A 80 -12.71 1.79 -10.68
C ARG A 80 -11.26 1.77 -11.16
N PHE A 81 -10.35 1.17 -10.40
CA PHE A 81 -8.95 1.03 -10.79
C PHE A 81 -8.69 -0.25 -11.59
N ILE A 82 -9.59 -1.24 -11.55
CA ILE A 82 -9.46 -2.47 -12.32
C ILE A 82 -9.42 -2.09 -13.81
N PRO A 83 -8.41 -2.54 -14.58
CA PRO A 83 -8.32 -2.23 -16.00
C PRO A 83 -9.58 -2.67 -16.76
N GLU A 84 -9.95 -1.87 -17.76
CA GLU A 84 -11.11 -2.17 -18.59
C GLU A 84 -10.96 -3.53 -19.29
N GLY A 85 -12.02 -4.33 -19.28
CA GLY A 85 -12.02 -5.68 -19.86
C GLY A 85 -11.43 -6.77 -18.96
N THR A 86 -10.82 -6.45 -17.81
CA THR A 86 -10.34 -7.46 -16.86
C THR A 86 -11.52 -8.20 -16.20
N GLU A 87 -11.54 -9.53 -16.33
CA GLU A 87 -12.52 -10.38 -15.63
C GLU A 87 -12.39 -10.22 -14.11
N HIS A 88 -13.50 -9.99 -13.42
CA HIS A 88 -13.55 -9.99 -11.97
C HIS A 88 -14.93 -10.37 -11.44
N LYS A 89 -14.97 -10.98 -10.25
CA LYS A 89 -16.19 -11.52 -9.64
C LYS A 89 -16.49 -10.82 -8.32
N LEU A 90 -17.77 -10.49 -8.09
CA LEU A 90 -18.24 -10.02 -6.80
C LEU A 90 -18.21 -11.17 -5.79
N VAL A 91 -17.61 -10.95 -4.62
CA VAL A 91 -17.70 -11.90 -3.51
C VAL A 91 -19.09 -11.79 -2.86
N THR A 92 -19.65 -12.91 -2.41
CA THR A 92 -20.90 -12.93 -1.64
C THR A 92 -20.82 -11.94 -0.47
N GLY A 93 -21.82 -11.07 -0.35
CA GLY A 93 -21.83 -9.96 0.62
C GLY A 93 -21.33 -8.62 0.06
N GLY A 94 -20.81 -8.58 -1.16
CA GLY A 94 -20.62 -7.35 -1.94
C GLY A 94 -19.37 -6.53 -1.62
N ALA A 95 -18.73 -6.75 -0.47
CA ALA A 95 -17.63 -5.92 0.01
C ALA A 95 -16.31 -6.06 -0.79
N TYR A 96 -16.13 -7.17 -1.51
CA TYR A 96 -14.88 -7.49 -2.18
C TYR A 96 -15.07 -7.95 -3.63
N ARG A 97 -14.04 -7.74 -4.44
CA ARG A 97 -13.89 -8.29 -5.79
C ARG A 97 -12.71 -9.25 -5.85
N ARG A 98 -12.85 -10.29 -6.67
CA ARG A 98 -11.78 -11.23 -6.99
C ARG A 98 -11.43 -11.13 -8.47
N ILE A 99 -10.16 -10.88 -8.75
CA ILE A 99 -9.57 -10.91 -10.08
C ILE A 99 -8.93 -12.30 -10.22
N PRO A 100 -9.42 -13.18 -11.11
CA PRO A 100 -8.84 -14.49 -11.33
C PRO A 100 -7.37 -14.40 -11.75
N LEU A 101 -6.59 -15.42 -11.38
CA LEU A 101 -5.21 -15.58 -11.81
C LEU A 101 -5.03 -17.00 -12.35
N GLU A 102 -4.21 -17.18 -13.38
CA GLU A 102 -3.87 -18.50 -13.91
C GLU A 102 -2.56 -18.99 -13.26
N SER A 103 -1.59 -18.07 -13.10
CA SER A 103 -0.29 -18.36 -12.50
C SER A 103 0.21 -17.27 -11.55
N ILE A 104 1.41 -17.49 -10.98
CA ILE A 104 2.08 -16.51 -10.11
C ILE A 104 2.54 -15.30 -10.94
N GLU A 105 2.98 -15.55 -12.17
CA GLU A 105 3.55 -14.53 -13.07
C GLU A 105 2.52 -13.44 -13.42
N ASP A 106 1.24 -13.81 -13.58
CA ASP A 106 0.13 -12.88 -13.83
C ASP A 106 0.00 -11.81 -12.73
N THR A 107 0.48 -12.10 -11.51
CA THR A 107 0.35 -11.16 -10.38
C THR A 107 1.14 -9.88 -10.59
N ALA A 108 2.23 -9.94 -11.39
CA ALA A 108 3.04 -8.78 -11.70
C ALA A 108 2.26 -7.73 -12.52
N GLU A 109 1.34 -8.16 -13.38
CA GLU A 109 0.51 -7.29 -14.22
C GLU A 109 -0.38 -6.36 -13.39
N TYR A 110 -0.78 -6.80 -12.20
CA TYR A 110 -1.62 -6.04 -11.28
C TYR A 110 -0.82 -5.14 -10.33
N THR A 111 0.51 -5.05 -10.45
CA THR A 111 1.32 -4.20 -9.58
C THR A 111 0.91 -2.74 -9.68
N SER A 112 0.69 -2.22 -10.89
CA SER A 112 0.24 -0.83 -11.11
C SER A 112 -1.13 -0.57 -10.50
N LEU A 113 -2.08 -1.49 -10.71
CA LEU A 113 -3.40 -1.45 -10.06
C LEU A 113 -3.26 -1.34 -8.54
N LEU A 114 -2.44 -2.19 -7.91
CA LEU A 114 -2.25 -2.19 -6.46
C LEU A 114 -1.61 -0.90 -5.95
N CYS A 115 -0.68 -0.31 -6.72
CA CYS A 115 -0.11 0.99 -6.41
C CYS A 115 -1.15 2.12 -6.49
N GLU A 116 -2.02 2.13 -7.50
CA GLU A 116 -3.09 3.13 -7.63
C GLU A 116 -4.09 3.04 -6.47
N ILE A 117 -4.48 1.81 -6.09
CA ILE A 117 -5.33 1.58 -4.92
C ILE A 117 -4.63 2.06 -3.64
N ALA A 118 -3.36 1.71 -3.45
CA ALA A 118 -2.59 2.13 -2.29
C ALA A 118 -2.48 3.66 -2.21
N GLU A 119 -2.25 4.35 -3.32
CA GLU A 119 -2.22 5.81 -3.35
C GLU A 119 -3.58 6.42 -3.03
N ALA A 120 -4.66 5.88 -3.59
CA ALA A 120 -6.03 6.31 -3.25
C ALA A 120 -6.34 6.12 -1.76
N MET A 121 -5.91 5.00 -1.17
CA MET A 121 -6.02 4.74 0.26
C MET A 121 -5.23 5.76 1.10
N ILE A 122 -4.01 6.11 0.69
CA ILE A 122 -3.18 7.13 1.38
C ILE A 122 -3.87 8.50 1.34
N LEU A 123 -4.41 8.87 0.17
CA LEU A 123 -5.13 10.12 -0.02
C LEU A 123 -6.42 10.17 0.80
N ALA A 124 -7.05 9.03 1.08
CA ALA A 124 -8.25 8.92 1.91
C ALA A 124 -7.99 9.03 3.41
N ILE A 125 -6.73 8.95 3.87
CA ILE A 125 -6.40 9.11 5.30
C ILE A 125 -6.82 10.53 5.75
N PRO A 126 -7.54 10.69 6.87
CA PRO A 126 -7.92 12.00 7.37
C PRO A 126 -6.69 12.91 7.59
N LYS A 127 -6.88 14.20 7.33
CA LYS A 127 -5.87 15.22 7.65
C LYS A 127 -6.20 15.76 9.03
N ASP A 128 -5.19 15.90 9.87
CA ASP A 128 -5.36 16.45 11.22
C ASP A 128 -4.98 17.93 11.25
N PHE A 129 -4.03 18.35 10.41
CA PHE A 129 -3.51 19.72 10.39
C PHE A 129 -2.96 20.13 9.02
N SER A 130 -2.89 21.45 8.79
CA SER A 130 -2.42 22.04 7.54
C SER A 130 -0.93 21.77 7.31
N CYS A 131 -0.08 22.20 8.25
CA CYS A 131 1.34 21.91 8.25
C CYS A 131 1.90 22.00 9.68
N CYS A 132 2.99 21.29 9.95
CA CYS A 132 3.77 21.46 11.18
C CYS A 132 4.76 22.64 11.03
N HIS A 133 5.51 22.96 12.09
CA HIS A 133 6.49 24.06 12.13
C HIS A 133 7.73 23.86 11.23
N ARG A 134 7.83 22.75 10.48
CA ARG A 134 9.00 22.42 9.64
C ARG A 134 8.79 22.73 8.15
N TYR A 135 7.79 23.54 7.82
CA TYR A 135 7.37 23.77 6.42
C TYR A 135 8.50 24.30 5.53
N GLU A 136 9.35 25.20 6.00
CA GLU A 136 10.48 25.72 5.21
C GLU A 136 11.47 24.61 4.87
N ALA A 137 11.92 23.85 5.86
CA ALA A 137 12.87 22.76 5.66
C ALA A 137 12.28 21.64 4.78
N CYS A 138 10.99 21.32 4.92
CA CYS A 138 10.32 20.37 4.02
C CYS A 138 10.25 20.89 2.57
N SER A 139 10.13 22.21 2.40
CA SER A 139 10.07 22.84 1.08
C SER A 139 11.44 22.86 0.40
N ASP A 140 12.48 23.18 1.17
CA ASP A 140 13.88 23.17 0.72
C ASP A 140 14.35 21.79 0.28
N ASP A 141 13.81 20.73 0.89
CA ASP A 141 14.09 19.32 0.56
C ASP A 141 13.08 18.74 -0.45
N GLY A 142 11.98 19.46 -0.73
CA GLY A 142 10.91 19.02 -1.63
C GLY A 142 10.08 17.83 -1.13
N LYS A 143 10.25 17.41 0.13
CA LYS A 143 9.55 16.28 0.74
C LYS A 143 9.37 16.48 2.25
N CYS A 144 8.52 15.65 2.86
CA CYS A 144 8.38 15.65 4.31
C CYS A 144 9.65 15.11 4.98
N ILE A 145 10.14 15.82 5.99
CA ILE A 145 11.33 15.43 6.77
C ILE A 145 11.02 15.27 8.28
N HIS A 146 9.74 15.13 8.64
CA HIS A 146 9.36 15.07 10.04
C HIS A 146 9.90 13.78 10.69
N PRO A 147 10.62 13.84 11.82
CA PRO A 147 11.26 12.65 12.38
C PRO A 147 10.27 11.56 12.78
N ASP A 148 9.07 11.96 13.20
CA ASP A 148 7.95 11.06 13.47
C ASP A 148 7.06 10.95 12.22
N ARG A 149 7.14 9.80 11.54
CA ARG A 149 6.33 9.51 10.35
C ARG A 149 4.86 9.25 10.69
N GLU A 150 4.53 8.79 11.90
CA GLU A 150 3.15 8.57 12.33
C GLU A 150 2.45 9.93 12.47
N PHE A 151 3.09 10.88 13.15
CA PHE A 151 2.62 12.25 13.21
C PHE A 151 2.49 12.89 11.82
N ALA A 152 3.43 12.62 10.91
CA ALA A 152 3.42 13.15 9.56
C ALA A 152 2.24 12.67 8.68
N MET A 153 1.50 11.63 9.10
CA MET A 153 0.32 11.14 8.40
C MET A 153 -0.81 12.18 8.35
N GLY A 154 -0.99 12.93 9.42
CA GLY A 154 -2.01 13.98 9.52
C GLY A 154 -1.65 15.28 8.80
N CYS A 155 -0.41 15.40 8.26
CA CYS A 155 0.09 16.63 7.64
C CYS A 155 -0.45 16.82 6.21
N TYR A 156 -1.28 17.85 6.00
CA TYR A 156 -1.77 18.16 4.66
C TYR A 156 -0.67 18.64 3.72
N TYR A 157 0.28 19.45 4.19
CA TYR A 157 1.35 20.00 3.36
C TYR A 157 2.23 18.93 2.71
N LYS A 158 2.36 17.75 3.33
CA LYS A 158 3.02 16.59 2.72
C LYS A 158 2.44 16.25 1.34
N ARG A 159 1.12 16.39 1.17
CA ARG A 159 0.43 16.13 -0.11
C ARG A 159 0.78 17.19 -1.15
N ASN A 160 0.88 18.45 -0.73
CA ASN A 160 1.26 19.55 -1.62
C ASN A 160 2.67 19.32 -2.15
N LEU A 161 3.62 18.99 -1.25
CA LEU A 161 4.99 18.61 -1.63
C LEU A 161 4.99 17.44 -2.63
N LYS A 162 4.19 16.40 -2.36
CA LYS A 162 4.05 15.24 -3.26
C LYS A 162 3.54 15.62 -4.66
N SER A 163 2.65 16.62 -4.74
CA SER A 163 2.15 17.17 -6.00
C SER A 163 3.08 18.22 -6.65
N GLY A 164 4.26 18.48 -6.06
CA GLY A 164 5.19 19.51 -6.53
C GLY A 164 4.76 20.95 -6.24
N GLN A 165 3.77 21.14 -5.37
CA GLN A 165 3.30 22.44 -4.89
C GLN A 165 4.11 22.85 -3.66
N ILE A 166 5.06 23.77 -3.86
CA ILE A 166 5.99 24.24 -2.84
C ILE A 166 5.72 25.73 -2.59
N PHE A 167 5.24 26.07 -1.39
CA PHE A 167 4.80 27.43 -1.03
C PHE A 167 5.81 28.23 -0.20
N TYR A 168 6.80 27.57 0.40
CA TYR A 168 7.76 28.18 1.33
C TYR A 168 9.21 27.86 0.94
N GLY A 169 10.17 28.48 1.61
CA GLY A 169 11.59 28.19 1.44
C GLY A 169 12.15 28.60 0.06
N LYS A 170 13.39 28.18 -0.19
CA LYS A 170 14.17 28.58 -1.37
C LYS A 170 13.64 27.99 -2.69
N ASN A 171 12.87 26.91 -2.59
CA ASN A 171 12.26 26.22 -3.73
C ASN A 171 10.80 26.65 -3.96
N SER A 172 10.31 27.68 -3.25
CA SER A 172 8.96 28.18 -3.45
C SER A 172 8.75 28.62 -4.90
N LYS A 173 7.61 28.24 -5.45
CA LYS A 173 7.17 28.70 -6.77
C LYS A 173 6.17 29.82 -6.51
N GLY A 174 6.61 31.06 -6.73
CA GLY A 174 5.75 32.26 -6.67
C GLY A 174 4.66 32.25 -7.73
#